data_AF-A0A1V5ZN25-F1
#
_entry.id   AF-A0A1V5ZN25-F1
#
_cell.length_a   1.000
_cell.length_b   1.000
_cell.length_c   1.000
_cell.angle_alpha   90.00
_cell.angle_beta   90.00
_cell.angle_gamma   90.00
#
_symmetry.space_group_name_H-M   'P 1'
#
loop_
_entity.id
_entity.type
_entity.pdbx_description
1 polymer ?
#
loop_
_entity_poly.entity_id
_entity_poly.type
_entity_poly.pdbx_seq_one_letter_code
_entity_poly.pdbx_strand_id
1 'polypeptide(L)'
;MRSSDESSKILKHMPVHAHTFEDDNDRQALLDVLHEGMGKIPSQQAVILKMRMEGATLREIADMLRLPVGTVSVYNSRAMATMRERLTLSRKS
;
A
#
# COMPACT_ATOMS: atom_id res chain seq x y z
N MET A 1 -44.88 -5.48 -5.27
CA MET A 1 -43.61 -6.20 -5.00
C MET A 1 -42.89 -6.39 -6.33
N ARG A 2 -41.86 -5.58 -6.60
CA ARG A 2 -41.05 -5.65 -7.83
C ARG A 2 -39.57 -5.71 -7.44
N SER A 3 -38.95 -6.81 -7.84
CA SER A 3 -37.53 -7.02 -8.16
C SER A 3 -36.50 -6.36 -7.24
N SER A 4 -36.05 -7.10 -6.21
CA SER A 4 -34.81 -6.83 -5.47
C SER A 4 -33.59 -7.54 -6.10
N ASP A 5 -33.70 -8.04 -7.33
CA ASP A 5 -32.73 -8.98 -7.92
C ASP A 5 -31.72 -8.35 -8.89
N GLU A 6 -31.72 -7.03 -9.05
CA GLU A 6 -30.83 -6.37 -10.02
C GLU A 6 -29.50 -5.86 -9.44
N SER A 7 -29.36 -5.80 -8.12
CA SER A 7 -28.13 -5.29 -7.48
C SER A 7 -27.02 -6.33 -7.28
N SER A 8 -27.32 -7.62 -7.48
CA SER A 8 -26.36 -8.72 -7.23
C SER A 8 -25.53 -9.12 -8.46
N LYS A 9 -25.68 -8.44 -9.60
CA LYS A 9 -25.00 -8.81 -10.86
C LYS A 9 -23.66 -8.09 -11.10
N ILE A 10 -23.25 -7.15 -10.23
CA ILE A 10 -22.03 -6.35 -10.41
C ILE A 10 -20.93 -6.74 -9.42
N LEU A 11 -20.81 -8.04 -9.10
CA LEU A 11 -19.69 -8.57 -8.32
C LEU A 11 -19.05 -9.80 -8.99
N LYS A 12 -19.06 -9.83 -10.32
CA LYS A 12 -18.28 -10.78 -11.09
C LYS A 12 -17.34 -9.96 -11.95
N HIS A 13 -16.05 -10.28 -11.84
CA HIS A 13 -14.92 -9.70 -12.58
C HIS A 13 -14.14 -8.62 -11.81
N MET A 14 -13.70 -8.95 -10.58
CA MET A 14 -12.30 -8.65 -10.28
C MET A 14 -11.49 -9.82 -10.83
N PRO A 15 -10.62 -9.63 -11.84
CA PRO A 15 -9.54 -10.57 -12.05
C PRO A 15 -8.70 -10.52 -10.78
N VAL A 16 -8.87 -11.51 -9.92
CA VAL A 16 -7.81 -11.90 -9.00
C VAL A 16 -6.69 -12.33 -9.93
N HIS A 17 -5.78 -11.41 -10.24
CA HIS A 17 -4.52 -11.74 -10.88
C HIS A 17 -3.74 -12.61 -9.90
N ALA A 18 -4.13 -13.87 -9.77
CA ALA A 18 -3.26 -14.94 -9.39
C ALA A 18 -2.24 -15.05 -10.54
N HIS A 19 -1.27 -14.14 -10.55
CA HIS A 19 -0.01 -14.42 -11.21
C HIS A 19 0.56 -15.62 -10.45
N THR A 20 0.32 -16.80 -10.99
CA THR A 20 1.12 -18.00 -10.74
C THR A 20 2.57 -17.56 -10.84
N PHE A 21 3.27 -17.70 -9.72
CA PHE A 21 4.67 -17.37 -9.49
C PHE A 21 5.53 -17.76 -10.70
N GLU A 22 6.01 -16.75 -11.43
CA GLU A 22 7.29 -16.91 -12.10
C GLU A 22 8.35 -16.81 -10.98
N ASP A 23 9.12 -17.89 -10.85
CA ASP A 23 10.29 -18.14 -9.99
C ASP A 23 10.24 -17.69 -8.51
N ASP A 24 10.49 -18.61 -7.58
CA ASP A 24 10.70 -18.28 -6.16
C ASP A 24 11.83 -17.24 -5.97
N ASN A 25 12.78 -17.18 -6.91
CA ASN A 25 13.81 -16.15 -6.96
C ASN A 25 13.24 -14.74 -7.21
N ASP A 26 12.27 -14.58 -8.11
CA ASP A 26 11.66 -13.27 -8.40
C ASP A 26 10.84 -12.78 -7.22
N ARG A 27 10.16 -13.70 -6.53
CA ARG A 27 9.45 -13.40 -5.28
C ARG A 27 10.41 -12.92 -4.19
N GLN A 28 11.53 -13.61 -4.01
CA GLN A 28 12.52 -13.23 -3.00
C GLN A 28 13.17 -11.88 -3.34
N ALA A 29 13.55 -11.66 -4.61
CA ALA A 29 14.10 -10.40 -5.08
C ALA A 29 13.12 -9.23 -4.84
N LEU A 30 11.83 -9.43 -5.11
CA LEU A 30 10.80 -8.43 -4.83
C LEU A 30 10.70 -8.13 -3.33
N LEU A 31 10.72 -9.15 -2.47
CA LEU A 31 10.68 -8.97 -1.01
C LEU A 31 11.90 -8.22 -0.50
N ASP A 32 13.09 -8.50 -1.03
CA ASP A 32 14.33 -7.82 -0.65
C ASP A 32 14.28 -6.34 -1.02
N VAL A 33 13.80 -6.00 -2.22
CA VAL A 33 13.59 -4.61 -2.67
C VAL A 33 12.59 -3.88 -1.78
N LEU A 34 11.49 -4.54 -1.41
CA LEU A 34 10.49 -3.98 -0.50
C LEU A 34 11.08 -3.75 0.90
N HIS A 35 11.83 -4.71 1.44
CA HIS A 35 12.52 -4.58 2.72
C HIS A 35 13.54 -3.44 2.72
N GLU A 36 14.37 -3.34 1.69
CA GLU A 36 15.33 -2.24 1.54
C GLU A 36 14.62 -0.89 1.44
N GLY A 37 13.52 -0.84 0.69
CA GLY A 37 12.69 0.36 0.55
C GLY A 37 12.10 0.80 1.89
N MET A 38 11.53 -0.12 2.66
CA MET A 38 11.00 0.17 3.99
C MET A 38 12.09 0.60 4.97
N GLY A 39 13.29 0.02 4.90
CA GLY A 39 14.43 0.39 5.75
C GLY A 39 14.94 1.82 5.54
N LYS A 40 14.61 2.45 4.39
CA LYS A 40 14.99 3.83 4.06
C LYS A 40 13.94 4.87 4.44
N ILE A 41 12.75 4.44 4.85
CA ILE A 41 11.69 5.35 5.27
C ILE A 41 11.97 5.81 6.71
N PRO A 42 11.94 7.12 7.01
CA PRO A 42 12.03 7.61 8.38
C PRO A 42 10.97 6.98 9.30
N SER A 43 11.31 6.65 10.54
CA SER A 43 10.48 5.85 11.45
C SER A 43 9.02 6.34 11.57
N GLN A 44 8.80 7.66 11.72
CA GLN A 44 7.45 8.23 11.78
C GLN A 44 6.66 8.05 10.47
N GLN A 45 7.32 8.17 9.33
CA GLN A 45 6.70 7.98 8.01
C GLN A 45 6.37 6.49 7.79
N ALA A 46 7.24 5.58 8.26
CA ALA A 46 7.05 4.14 8.18
C ALA A 46 5.85 3.68 9.01
N VAL A 47 5.69 4.23 10.23
CA VAL A 47 4.51 3.96 11.08
C VAL A 47 3.22 4.39 10.37
N ILE A 48 3.20 5.60 9.81
CA ILE A 48 2.03 6.11 9.08
C ILE A 48 1.72 5.22 7.87
N LEU A 49 2.74 4.83 7.08
CA LEU A 49 2.57 3.96 5.93
C LEU A 49 2.01 2.59 6.34
N LYS A 50 2.52 1.99 7.42
CA LYS A 50 2.02 0.72 7.96
C LYS A 50 0.54 0.83 8.32
N MET A 51 0.14 1.85 9.07
CA MET A 51 -1.26 2.06 9.45
C MET A 51 -2.17 2.28 8.22
N ARG A 52 -1.65 2.93 7.18
CA ARG A 52 -2.37 3.07 5.89
C ARG A 52 -2.58 1.73 5.21
N MET A 53 -1.60 0.83 5.25
CA MET A 53 -1.72 -0.53 4.71
C MET A 53 -2.72 -1.38 5.51
N GLU A 54 -2.84 -1.13 6.81
CA GLU A 54 -3.85 -1.72 7.69
C GLU A 54 -5.27 -1.13 7.47
N GLY A 55 -5.40 -0.13 6.60
CA GLY A 55 -6.67 0.46 6.20
C GLY A 55 -7.06 1.74 6.94
N ALA A 56 -6.29 2.20 7.92
CA ALA A 56 -6.61 3.41 8.68
C ALA A 56 -6.57 4.66 7.77
N THR A 57 -7.53 5.56 7.93
CA THR A 57 -7.57 6.84 7.22
C THR A 57 -6.51 7.80 7.77
N LEU A 58 -6.14 8.82 7.00
CA LEU A 58 -5.20 9.86 7.46
C LEU A 58 -5.71 10.60 8.71
N ARG A 59 -7.04 10.72 8.87
CA ARG A 59 -7.66 11.34 10.04
C ARG A 59 -7.53 10.45 11.27
N GLU A 60 -7.86 9.17 11.17
CA GLU A 60 -7.69 8.21 12.28
C GLU A 60 -6.24 8.10 12.72
N ILE A 61 -5.30 8.12 11.78
CA ILE A 61 -3.86 8.12 12.08
C ILE A 61 -3.45 9.41 12.78
N ALA A 62 -3.94 10.57 12.31
CA ALA A 62 -3.68 11.86 12.95
C ALA A 62 -4.17 11.90 14.39
N ASP A 63 -5.38 11.38 14.64
CA ASP A 63 -5.97 11.28 15.97
C ASP A 63 -5.15 10.33 16.87
N MET A 64 -4.76 9.16 16.35
CA MET A 64 -4.00 8.17 17.10
C MET A 64 -2.58 8.64 17.46
N LEU A 65 -1.91 9.31 16.53
CA LEU A 65 -0.54 9.81 16.72
C LEU A 65 -0.48 11.22 17.32
N ARG A 66 -1.63 11.86 17.56
CA ARG A 66 -1.75 13.26 18.00
C ARG A 66 -0.96 14.23 17.12
N LEU A 67 -1.09 14.06 15.81
CA LEU A 67 -0.43 14.88 14.80
C LEU A 67 -1.47 15.66 13.98
N PRO A 68 -1.11 16.81 13.39
CA PRO A 68 -1.98 17.46 12.41
C PRO A 68 -2.20 16.56 11.18
N VAL A 69 -3.43 16.49 10.67
CA VAL A 69 -3.76 15.73 9.45
C VAL A 69 -2.87 16.11 8.27
N GLY A 70 -2.51 17.41 8.14
CA GLY A 70 -1.58 17.88 7.11
C GLY A 70 -0.19 17.25 7.23
N THR A 71 0.34 17.11 8.45
CA THR A 71 1.62 16.44 8.73
C THR A 71 1.55 14.96 8.34
N VAL A 72 0.46 14.27 8.74
CA VAL A 72 0.27 12.85 8.39
C VAL A 72 0.19 12.67 6.87
N SER A 73 -0.51 13.56 6.17
CA SER A 73 -0.61 13.55 4.71
C SER A 73 0.75 13.72 4.02
N VAL A 74 1.57 14.68 4.49
CA VAL A 74 2.93 14.90 3.98
C VAL A 74 3.81 13.69 4.23
N TYR A 75 3.75 13.13 5.44
CA TYR A 75 4.56 11.97 5.82
C TYR A 75 4.18 10.72 5.03
N ASN A 76 2.88 10.47 4.85
CA ASN A 76 2.39 9.40 3.98
C ASN A 76 2.86 9.57 2.54
N SER A 77 2.76 10.79 2.00
CA SER A 77 3.19 11.09 0.62
C SER A 77 4.68 10.84 0.42
N ARG A 78 5.52 11.25 1.38
CA ARG A 78 6.97 11.00 1.35
C ARG A 78 7.30 9.51 1.45
N ALA A 79 6.66 8.78 2.36
CA ALA A 79 6.83 7.33 2.47
C ALA A 79 6.50 6.61 1.16
N MET A 80 5.37 6.96 0.54
CA MET A 80 4.94 6.40 -0.75
C MET A 80 5.90 6.75 -1.88
N ALA A 81 6.45 7.98 -1.90
CA ALA A 81 7.44 8.39 -2.89
C ALA A 81 8.72 7.55 -2.78
N THR A 82 9.23 7.34 -1.56
CA THR A 82 10.39 6.46 -1.31
C THR A 82 10.15 5.04 -1.80
N MET A 83 8.98 4.46 -1.50
CA MET A 83 8.63 3.12 -2.00
C MET A 83 8.56 3.07 -3.52
N ARG A 84 7.93 4.07 -4.15
CA ARG A 84 7.81 4.14 -5.61
C ARG A 84 9.17 4.25 -6.29
N GLU A 85 10.06 5.08 -5.77
CA GLU A 85 11.43 5.21 -6.29
C GLU A 85 12.15 3.86 -6.29
N ARG A 86 12.07 3.12 -5.17
CA ARG A 86 12.73 1.82 -5.00
C ARG A 86 12.19 0.76 -5.94
N LEU A 87 10.87 0.65 -6.04
CA LEU A 87 10.22 -0.28 -6.96
C LEU A 87 10.51 0.05 -8.42
N THR A 88 10.66 1.34 -8.76
CA THR A 88 11.01 1.77 -10.12
C THR A 88 12.47 1.46 -10.47
N LEU A 89 13.39 1.64 -9.51
CA LEU A 89 14.81 1.30 -9.68
C LEU A 89 15.01 -0.21 -9.87
N SER A 90 14.31 -1.03 -9.09
CA SER A 90 14.35 -2.49 -9.24
C SER A 90 13.89 -2.97 -10.61
N ARG A 91 12.87 -2.35 -11.21
CA ARG A 91 12.38 -2.73 -12.56
C ARG A 91 13.36 -2.40 -13.70
N LYS A 92 14.32 -1.50 -13.48
CA LYS A 92 15.31 -1.08 -14.50
C LYS A 92 16.65 -1.82 -14.40
N SER A 93 16.84 -2.55 -13.30
CA SER A 93 18.00 -3.43 -13.06
C SER A 93 17.78 -4.79 -13.72
#